data_AF-A0A0G0MDT9-F1
#
_entry.id   AF-A0A0G0MDT9-F1
#
_cell.length_a   1.000
_cell.length_b   1.000
_cell.length_c   1.000
_cell.angle_alpha   90.00
_cell.angle_beta   90.00
_cell.angle_gamma   90.00
#
_symmetry.space_group_name_H-M   'P 1'
#
loop_
_entity.id
_entity.type
_entity.pdbx_description
1 polymer ?
#
loop_
_entity_poly.entity_id
_entity_poly.type
_entity_poly.pdbx_seq_one_letter_code
_entity_poly.pdbx_strand_id
1 'polypeptide(L)' 'MLKDYLSEKNFAFTEKLVDQDDAARDEMAGISGGFLGVPFTLVVKDDGLKETIIGFDKNRLDKVLGI' A
#
# COMPACT_ATOMS: atom_id res chain seq x y z
N MET A 1 12.02 1.45 4.15
CA MET A 1 11.48 2.83 4.10
C MET A 1 9.97 2.86 4.36
N LEU A 2 9.11 2.29 3.50
CA LEU A 2 7.65 2.29 3.76
C LEU A 2 7.25 1.49 5.00
N LYS A 3 7.73 0.23 5.11
CA LYS A 3 7.43 -0.62 6.27
C LYS A 3 7.89 0.00 7.57
N ASP A 4 9.11 0.53 7.57
CA ASP A 4 9.69 1.22 8.72
C ASP A 4 8.83 2.43 9.10
N TYR A 5 8.40 3.23 8.11
CA TYR A 5 7.52 4.37 8.31
C TYR A 5 6.19 3.98 8.97
N LEU A 6 5.53 2.93 8.47
CA LEU A 6 4.28 2.43 9.04
C LEU A 6 4.49 1.86 10.44
N SER A 7 5.61 1.18 10.67
CA SER A 7 5.97 0.60 11.97
C SER A 7 6.26 1.68 13.01
N GLU A 8 7.03 2.72 12.65
CA GLU A 8 7.29 3.90 13.49
C GLU A 8 6.00 4.62 13.91
N LYS A 9 5.02 4.66 13.01
CA LYS A 9 3.70 5.24 13.26
C LYS A 9 2.72 4.28 13.94
N ASN A 10 3.14 3.05 14.29
CA ASN A 10 2.32 2.01 14.90
C ASN A 10 1.08 1.61 14.09
N PHE A 11 1.15 1.71 12.76
CA PHE A 11 0.10 1.18 11.89
C PHE A 11 0.27 -0.33 11.70
N ALA A 12 -0.82 -1.07 11.86
CA ALA A 12 -0.86 -2.46 11.44
C ALA A 12 -0.91 -2.53 9.91
N PHE A 13 -0.05 -3.36 9.31
CA PHE A 13 -0.06 -3.60 7.88
C PHE A 13 0.20 -5.07 7.58
N THR A 14 -0.28 -5.52 6.43
CA THR A 14 0.06 -6.84 5.88
C THR A 14 1.03 -6.63 4.73
N GLU A 15 2.20 -7.25 4.83
CA GLU A 15 3.11 -7.31 3.71
C GLU A 15 2.69 -8.43 2.75
N LYS A 16 2.61 -8.09 1.45
CA LYS A 16 2.46 -9.07 0.38
C LYS A 16 3.68 -9.00 -0.53
N LEU A 17 4.35 -10.13 -0.73
CA LEU A 17 5.54 -10.27 -1.56
C LEU A 17 5.12 -10.65 -2.98
N VAL A 18 4.85 -9.66 -3.82
CA VAL A 18 4.35 -9.85 -5.20
C VAL A 18 5.36 -10.51 -6.15
N ASP A 19 6.62 -10.64 -5.73
CA ASP A 19 7.67 -11.38 -6.40
C ASP A 19 7.61 -12.90 -6.11
N GLN A 20 6.96 -13.29 -5.01
CA GLN A 20 6.84 -14.69 -4.57
C GLN A 20 5.40 -15.21 -4.60
N ASP A 21 4.42 -14.30 -4.55
CA ASP A 21 2.99 -14.58 -4.54
C ASP A 21 2.35 -13.99 -5.80
N ASP A 22 2.12 -14.86 -6.79
CA ASP A 22 1.44 -14.49 -8.04
C ASP A 22 0.03 -13.96 -7.79
N ALA A 23 -0.69 -14.43 -6.77
CA ALA A 23 -2.03 -13.94 -6.45
C ALA A 23 -1.96 -12.50 -5.90
N ALA A 24 -0.98 -12.20 -5.05
CA ALA A 24 -0.73 -10.83 -4.61
C ALA A 24 -0.33 -9.90 -5.77
N ARG A 25 0.46 -10.41 -6.73
CA ARG A 25 0.82 -9.66 -7.94
C ARG A 25 -0.40 -9.34 -8.80
N ASP A 26 -1.26 -10.32 -9.02
CA ASP A 26 -2.45 -10.15 -9.84
C ASP A 26 -3.48 -9.22 -9.15
N GLU A 27 -3.62 -9.32 -7.82
CA GLU A 27 -4.41 -8.37 -7.03
C GLU A 27 -3.85 -6.94 -7.14
N MET A 28 -2.53 -6.79 -7.00
CA MET A 28 -1.86 -5.50 -7.17
C MET A 28 -2.12 -4.93 -8.56
N ALA A 29 -1.92 -5.70 -9.63
CA ALA A 29 -2.14 -5.27 -11.00
C ALA A 29 -3.61 -4.83 -11.23
N GLY A 30 -4.57 -5.59 -10.70
CA GLY A 30 -5.99 -5.25 -10.83
C GLY A 30 -6.36 -3.94 -10.14
N ILE A 31 -5.84 -3.73 -8.93
CA ILE A 31 -6.18 -2.56 -8.10
C ILE A 31 -5.40 -1.31 -8.54
N SER A 32 -4.19 -1.47 -9.08
CA SER A 32 -3.31 -0.38 -9.48
C SER A 32 -3.53 0.07 -10.94
N GLY A 33 -4.40 -0.59 -11.70
CA GLY A 33 -4.63 -0.31 -13.12
C GLY A 33 -3.51 -0.81 -14.03
N GLY A 34 -2.86 -1.91 -13.68
CA GLY A 34 -1.77 -2.54 -14.44
C GLY A 34 -0.36 -2.15 -13.98
N PHE A 35 -0.23 -1.43 -12.86
CA PHE A 35 1.06 -1.06 -12.29
C PHE A 35 1.62 -2.18 -11.40
N LEU A 36 2.86 -2.60 -11.68
CA LEU A 36 3.55 -3.73 -11.04
C LEU A 36 4.83 -3.30 -10.31
N GLY A 37 5.01 -2.00 -10.04
CA GLY A 37 6.21 -1.49 -9.36
C GLY A 37 6.09 -1.49 -7.84
N VAL A 38 7.13 -1.93 -7.15
CA VAL A 38 7.22 -1.82 -5.68
C VAL A 38 8.04 -0.60 -5.26
N PRO A 39 7.72 0.06 -4.13
CA PRO A 39 6.64 -0.26 -3.19
C PRO A 39 5.25 0.21 -3.69
N PHE A 40 4.20 -0.51 -3.30
CA PHE A 40 2.80 -0.13 -3.53
C PHE A 40 2.01 -0.30 -2.24
N THR A 41 1.12 0.66 -1.96
CA THR A 41 0.32 0.66 -0.74
C THR A 41 -1.16 0.72 -1.11
N LEU A 42 -1.94 -0.18 -0.52
CA LEU A 42 -3.39 -0.12 -0.51
C LEU A 42 -3.84 0.20 0.92
N VAL A 43 -4.55 1.32 1.08
CA VAL A 43 -5.19 1.69 2.34
C VAL A 43 -6.68 1.48 2.18
N VAL A 44 -7.26 0.68 3.08
CA VAL A 44 -8.71 0.49 3.18
C VAL A 44 -9.18 1.25 4.40
N LYS A 45 -10.03 2.26 4.19
CA LYS A 45 -10.60 3.09 5.25
C LYS A 45 -11.85 2.41 5.84
N ASP A 46 -12.27 2.88 7.01
CA ASP A 46 -13.44 2.35 7.74
C ASP A 46 -14.76 2.49 6.96
N ASP A 47 -14.84 3.47 6.06
CA ASP A 47 -15.97 3.68 5.15
C ASP A 47 -15.95 2.75 3.93
N GLY A 48 -14.97 1.85 3.84
CA GLY A 48 -14.75 0.94 2.73
C GLY A 48 -14.05 1.56 1.52
N LEU A 49 -13.66 2.84 1.58
CA LEU A 49 -12.91 3.48 0.51
C LEU A 49 -11.49 2.90 0.44
N LYS A 50 -11.07 2.62 -0.78
CA LYS A 50 -9.73 2.10 -1.10
C LYS A 50 -8.90 3.20 -1.73
N GLU A 51 -7.82 3.55 -1.06
CA GLU A 51 -6.83 4.51 -1.57
C GLU A 51 -5.56 3.75 -1.97
N THR A 52 -5.08 4.03 -3.17
CA THR A 52 -3.86 3.41 -3.69
C THR A 52 -2.75 4.44 -3.79
N ILE A 53 -1.55 4.02 -3.38
CA ILE A 53 -0.35 4.86 -3.41
C ILE A 53 0.74 4.07 -4.11
N ILE A 54 1.19 4.61 -5.24
CA ILE A 54 2.29 4.07 -6.02
C ILE A 54 3.60 4.67 -5.51
N GLY A 55 4.58 3.82 -5.24
CA GLY A 55 5.86 4.23 -4.66
C GLY A 55 5.76 4.56 -3.18
N PHE A 56 6.77 5.28 -2.69
CA PHE A 56 6.82 5.79 -1.33
C PHE A 56 6.66 7.31 -1.35
N ASP A 57 5.44 7.78 -1.09
CA ASP A 57 5.12 9.20 -0.95
C ASP A 57 4.63 9.46 0.48
N LYS A 58 5.52 10.01 1.31
CA LYS A 58 5.22 10.31 2.71
C LYS A 58 4.08 11.32 2.85
N ASN A 59 4.06 12.39 2.06
CA ASN A 59 3.00 13.42 2.17
C ASN A 59 1.64 12.84 1.81
N ARG A 60 1.59 11.97 0.79
CA ARG A 60 0.35 11.30 0.40
C ARG A 60 -0.10 10.26 1.42
N LEU A 61 0.84 9.49 1.99
CA LEU A 61 0.55 8.57 3.09
C LEU A 61 -0.04 9.31 4.29
N ASP A 62 0.56 10.42 4.70
CA ASP A 62 0.10 11.22 5.84
C ASP A 62 -1.33 11.72 5.62
N LYS A 63 -1.60 12.24 4.42
CA LYS A 63 -2.94 12.70 4.05
C LYS A 63 -3.97 11.57 4.00
N VAL A 64 -3.60 10.39 3.50
CA VAL A 64 -4.50 9.23 3.37
C VAL A 64 -4.77 8.59 4.74
N LEU A 65 -3.74 8.53 5.60
CA LEU A 65 -3.80 7.94 6.94
C LEU A 65 -4.30 8.94 8.01
N GLY A 66 -4.39 10.23 7.68
CA GLY A 66 -4.92 11.27 8.57
C GLY A 66 -3.95 11.68 9.68
N ILE A 67 -2.64 11.66 9.40
CA ILE A 67 -1.55 11.99 10.34
C ILE A 67 -0.98 13.39 10.12
#